data_AF-A0A939ALU2-F1
#
_entry.id   AF-A0A939ALU2-F1
#
_cell.length_a   1.000
_cell.length_b   1.000
_cell.length_c   1.000
_cell.angle_alpha   90.00
_cell.angle_beta   90.00
_cell.angle_gamma   90.00
#
_symmetry.space_group_name_H-M   'P 1'
#
loop_
_entity.id
_entity.type
_entity.pdbx_description
1 polymer ?
#
loop_
_entity_poly.entity_id
_entity_poly.type
_entity_poly.pdbx_seq_one_letter_code
_entity_poly.pdbx_strand_id
1 'polypeptide(L)' 'MGKLSGQVAIVTGAGTGIGRAAALGLAAAGARVVLAGRR' A
#
# COMPACT_ATOMS: atom_id res chain seq x y z
N MET A 1 10.82 -14.22 -0.73
CA MET A 1 9.91 -13.29 -1.46
C MET A 1 8.71 -13.00 -0.57
N GLY A 2 8.28 -11.74 -0.46
CA GLY A 2 7.10 -11.38 0.31
C GLY A 2 5.82 -11.95 -0.32
N LYS A 3 4.77 -12.16 0.50
CA LYS A 3 3.52 -12.83 0.09
C LYS A 3 2.81 -12.15 -1.11
N LEU A 4 3.07 -10.87 -1.33
CA LEU A 4 2.47 -10.06 -2.40
C LEU A 4 3.48 -9.67 -3.50
N SER A 5 4.63 -10.33 -3.55
CA SER A 5 5.65 -10.06 -4.57
C SER A 5 5.06 -10.18 -5.98
N GLY A 6 5.31 -9.18 -6.82
CA GLY A 6 4.82 -9.11 -8.20
C GLY A 6 3.41 -8.51 -8.35
N GLN A 7 2.68 -8.33 -7.24
CA GLN A 7 1.35 -7.73 -7.28
C GLN A 7 1.42 -6.20 -7.21
N VAL A 8 0.43 -5.55 -7.82
CA VAL A 8 0.20 -4.11 -7.71
C VAL A 8 -1.03 -3.87 -6.84
N ALA A 9 -0.91 -2.98 -5.86
CA ALA A 9 -2.01 -2.60 -4.97
C ALA A 9 -2.26 -1.10 -5.02
N ILE A 10 -3.52 -0.69 -5.25
CA ILE A 10 -3.94 0.71 -5.17
C ILE A 10 -4.57 0.95 -3.80
N VAL A 11 -4.05 1.92 -3.05
CA VAL A 11 -4.57 2.30 -1.74
C VAL A 11 -5.10 3.72 -1.78
N THR A 12 -6.41 3.88 -1.56
CA THR A 12 -7.03 5.21 -1.42
C THR A 12 -6.91 5.69 0.03
N GLY A 13 -6.87 7.01 0.24
CA GLY A 13 -6.81 7.58 1.60
C GLY A 13 -5.53 7.22 2.37
N ALA A 14 -4.42 6.99 1.68
CA ALA A 14 -3.17 6.50 2.26
C ALA A 14 -2.32 7.57 3.01
N GLY A 15 -2.82 8.80 3.14
CA GLY A 15 -2.07 9.89 3.76
C GLY A 15 -1.89 9.74 5.27
N THR A 16 -2.90 9.21 5.97
CA THR A 16 -2.89 9.06 7.44
C THR A 16 -3.64 7.80 7.90
N GLY A 17 -3.58 7.51 9.20
CA GLY A 17 -4.39 6.48 9.85
C GLY A 17 -4.27 5.10 9.20
N ILE A 18 -5.41 4.44 9.03
CA ILE A 18 -5.51 3.06 8.53
C ILE A 18 -4.97 2.94 7.10
N GLY A 19 -5.28 3.89 6.22
CA GLY A 19 -4.80 3.85 4.83
C GLY A 19 -3.28 3.86 4.74
N ARG A 20 -2.62 4.70 5.56
CA ARG A 20 -1.15 4.73 5.65
C ARG A 20 -0.59 3.42 6.19
N ALA A 21 -1.18 2.90 7.26
CA ALA A 21 -0.74 1.64 7.85
C ALA A 21 -0.88 0.46 6.86
N ALA A 22 -2.00 0.40 6.14
CA ALA A 22 -2.25 -0.60 5.13
C ALA A 22 -1.26 -0.51 3.96
N ALA A 23 -0.99 0.70 3.44
CA ALA A 23 -0.02 0.91 2.37
C ALA A 23 1.39 0.41 2.76
N LEU A 24 1.83 0.71 3.98
CA LEU A 24 3.11 0.26 4.51
C LEU A 24 3.16 -1.27 4.67
N GLY A 25 2.10 -1.88 5.20
CA GLY A 25 2.00 -3.34 5.31
C GLY A 25 2.04 -4.06 3.96
N LEU A 26 1.33 -3.53 2.96
CA LEU A 26 1.31 -4.08 1.60
C LEU A 26 2.69 -3.97 0.93
N ALA A 27 3.37 -2.83 1.10
CA ALA A 27 4.73 -2.63 0.61
C ALA A 27 5.72 -3.60 1.30
N ALA A 28 5.63 -3.76 2.62
CA ALA A 28 6.45 -4.71 3.37
C ALA A 28 6.21 -6.17 2.95
N ALA A 29 4.97 -6.49 2.55
CA ALA A 29 4.62 -7.80 1.98
C ALA A 29 5.09 -7.99 0.51
N GLY A 30 5.72 -6.98 -0.10
CA GLY A 30 6.34 -7.06 -1.43
C GLY A 30 5.48 -6.56 -2.58
N ALA A 31 4.32 -5.95 -2.31
CA ALA A 31 3.50 -5.35 -3.36
C ALA A 31 4.13 -4.04 -3.88
N ARG A 32 3.94 -3.74 -5.16
CA ARG A 32 4.11 -2.39 -5.69
C ARG A 32 2.86 -1.58 -5.35
N VAL A 33 2.99 -0.61 -4.45
CA VAL A 33 1.85 0.14 -3.94
C VAL A 33 1.72 1.49 -4.64
N VAL A 34 0.52 1.79 -5.14
CA VAL A 34 0.13 3.10 -5.69
C VAL A 34 -0.79 3.78 -4.68
N LEU A 35 -0.44 5.00 -4.28
CA LEU A 35 -1.21 5.78 -3.32
C LEU A 35 -2.11 6.77 -4.06
N ALA A 36 -3.42 6.67 -3.84
CA ALA A 36 -4.40 7.56 -4.44
C ALA A 36 -5.05 8.42 -3.34
N GLY A 37 -4.70 9.70 -3.30
CA GLY A 37 -5.17 10.63 -2.28
C GLY A 37 -5.42 12.01 -2.84
N ARG A 38 -6.21 12.79 -2.11
CA ARG A 38 -6.58 14.18 -2.46
C ARG A 38 -5.93 15.22 -1.55
N ARG A 39 -5.05 14.80 -0.65
CA ARG A 39 -4.49 15.59 0.44
C ARG A 39 -3.07 15.16 0.71
#